data_AF-A0A661SH44-F1
#
_entry.id   AF-A0A661SH44-F1
#
_cell.length_a   1.000
_cell.length_b   1.000
_cell.length_c   1.000
_cell.angle_alpha   90.00
_cell.angle_beta   90.00
_cell.angle_gamma   90.00
#
_symmetry.space_group_name_H-M   'P 1'
#
loop_
_entity.id
_entity.type
_entity.pdbx_description
1 polymer ?
#
loop_
_entity_poly.entity_id
_entity_poly.type
_entity_poly.pdbx_seq_one_letter_code
_entity_poly.pdbx_strand_id
1 'polypeptide(L)'
;TGMGNLYVTVTEYEGRPFEVFATIGKSGRSTTAKTEAIGRLVSLALRTGIGVEKIVEQLKGIGGEHPVFQKNGLVLSIPDAISLVLERRYLSGGEKKRSPQKTRPLRGETCPECGQTISFEEGCMTCHFCGFTKC
;
A
#
# COMPACT_ATOMS: atom_id res chain seq x y z
N THR A 1 2.65 -6.29 11.06
CA THR A 1 1.56 -6.48 10.08
C THR A 1 0.42 -7.22 10.78
N GLY A 2 -0.74 -7.42 10.16
CA GLY A 2 -1.82 -8.21 10.79
C GLY A 2 -1.51 -9.69 10.96
N MET A 3 -0.48 -10.20 10.28
CA MET A 3 0.01 -11.58 10.44
C MET A 3 1.02 -11.74 11.58
N GLY A 4 1.58 -10.66 12.13
CA GLY A 4 2.62 -10.70 13.15
C GLY A 4 3.68 -9.61 13.01
N ASN A 5 4.74 -9.71 13.81
CA ASN A 5 5.87 -8.78 13.73
C ASN A 5 6.72 -9.14 12.51
N LEU A 6 6.78 -8.22 11.55
CA LEU A 6 7.58 -8.33 10.34
C LEU A 6 8.87 -7.52 10.53
N TYR A 7 10.01 -8.18 10.38
CA TYR A 7 11.32 -7.56 10.34
C TYR A 7 11.79 -7.51 8.90
N VAL A 8 12.13 -6.31 8.43
CA VAL A 8 12.63 -6.09 7.07
C VAL A 8 14.02 -5.48 7.17
N THR A 9 14.99 -6.13 6.55
CA THR A 9 16.38 -5.68 6.45
C THR A 9 16.68 -5.39 4.99
N VAL A 10 17.16 -4.19 4.69
CA VAL A 10 17.60 -3.81 3.35
C VAL A 10 19.11 -3.58 3.38
N THR A 11 19.84 -4.26 2.51
CA THR A 11 21.27 -4.04 2.31
C THR A 11 21.49 -3.07 1.16
N GLU A 12 22.63 -2.38 1.18
CA GLU A 12 22.99 -1.40 0.16
C GLU A 12 24.32 -1.79 -0.50
N TYR A 13 24.42 -1.55 -1.80
CA TYR A 13 25.65 -1.62 -2.58
C TYR A 13 25.80 -0.29 -3.33
N GLU A 14 26.94 0.37 -3.15
CA GLU A 14 27.20 1.70 -3.74
C GLU A 14 26.10 2.74 -3.45
N GLY A 15 25.54 2.71 -2.23
CA GLY A 15 24.48 3.63 -1.79
C GLY A 15 23.10 3.35 -2.42
N ARG A 16 22.93 2.23 -3.11
CA ARG A 16 21.64 1.78 -3.68
C ARG A 16 21.17 0.49 -3.01
N PRO A 17 19.85 0.27 -2.88
CA PRO A 17 19.33 -0.97 -2.31
C PRO A 17 19.74 -2.18 -3.16
N PHE A 18 20.24 -3.23 -2.52
CA PHE A 18 20.79 -4.42 -3.17
C PHE A 18 20.04 -5.70 -2.83
N GLU A 19 19.79 -5.97 -1.54
CA GLU A 19 18.99 -7.12 -1.09
C GLU A 19 17.98 -6.73 -0.01
N VAL A 20 16.87 -7.47 0.04
CA VAL A 20 15.82 -7.34 1.03
C VAL A 20 15.55 -8.69 1.68
N PHE A 21 15.75 -8.75 2.99
CA PHE A 21 15.40 -9.90 3.82
C PHE A 21 14.18 -9.56 4.64
N ALA A 22 13.17 -10.43 4.62
CA ALA A 22 11.94 -10.26 5.37
C ALA A 22 11.67 -11.50 6.21
N THR A 23 11.49 -11.31 7.52
CA THR A 23 11.20 -12.39 8.46
C THR A 23 9.96 -12.02 9.27
N ILE A 24 8.99 -12.92 9.31
CA ILE A 24 7.77 -12.72 10.08
C ILE A 24 7.70 -13.70 11.26
N GLY A 25 7.50 -13.15 12.46
CA GLY A 25 7.43 -13.90 13.70
C GLY A 25 6.02 -14.38 14.03
N LYS A 26 5.90 -15.63 14.51
CA LYS A 26 4.67 -16.24 15.03
C LYS A 26 3.48 -16.32 14.05
N SER A 27 3.75 -16.40 12.74
CA SER A 27 2.70 -16.37 11.68
C SER A 27 2.46 -17.71 10.97
N GLY A 28 3.11 -18.79 11.44
CA GLY A 28 3.03 -20.12 10.83
C GLY A 28 3.91 -20.31 9.59
N ARG A 29 4.18 -21.58 9.24
CA ARG A 29 5.15 -21.98 8.20
C ARG A 29 4.84 -21.43 6.81
N SER A 30 3.58 -21.45 6.39
CA SER A 30 3.18 -20.99 5.05
C SER A 30 3.41 -19.49 4.87
N THR A 31 3.02 -18.69 5.87
CA THR A 31 3.24 -17.23 5.85
C THR A 31 4.73 -16.90 5.85
N THR A 32 5.53 -17.59 6.66
CA THR A 32 6.99 -17.43 6.66
C THR A 32 7.61 -17.77 5.31
N ALA A 33 7.22 -18.90 4.69
CA ALA A 33 7.71 -19.29 3.38
C ALA A 33 7.36 -18.27 2.28
N LYS A 34 6.11 -17.76 2.28
CA LYS A 34 5.69 -16.69 1.35
C LYS A 34 6.47 -15.39 1.58
N THR A 35 6.71 -15.03 2.85
CA THR A 35 7.49 -13.84 3.20
C THR A 35 8.92 -13.94 2.69
N GLU A 36 9.56 -15.09 2.89
CA GLU A 36 10.90 -15.36 2.39
C GLU A 36 10.95 -15.34 0.86
N ALA A 37 9.97 -15.96 0.20
CA ALA A 37 9.86 -15.94 -1.25
C ALA A 37 9.76 -14.50 -1.79
N ILE A 38 8.93 -13.65 -1.19
CA ILE A 38 8.82 -12.24 -1.57
C ILE A 38 10.17 -11.52 -1.39
N GLY A 39 10.83 -11.68 -0.24
CA GLY A 39 12.14 -11.07 0.00
C GLY A 39 13.20 -11.50 -1.03
N ARG A 40 13.24 -12.80 -1.37
CA ARG A 40 14.15 -13.34 -2.40
C ARG A 40 13.86 -12.79 -3.79
N LEU A 41 12.59 -12.66 -4.17
CA LEU A 41 12.21 -12.10 -5.47
C LEU A 41 12.51 -10.60 -5.56
N VAL A 42 12.26 -9.84 -4.48
CA VAL A 42 12.64 -8.42 -4.41
C VAL A 42 14.15 -8.25 -4.49
N SER A 43 14.92 -9.07 -3.77
CA SER A 43 16.38 -9.08 -3.84
C SER A 43 16.87 -9.39 -5.25
N LEU A 44 16.27 -10.39 -5.92
CA LEU A 44 16.60 -10.71 -7.30
C LEU A 44 16.35 -9.51 -8.23
N ALA A 45 15.19 -8.86 -8.10
CA ALA A 45 14.85 -7.68 -8.89
C ALA A 45 15.88 -6.56 -8.72
N LEU A 46 16.25 -6.23 -7.48
CA LEU A 46 17.26 -5.22 -7.17
C LEU A 46 18.63 -5.58 -7.76
N ARG A 47 19.08 -6.84 -7.62
CA ARG A 47 20.35 -7.30 -8.19
C ARG A 47 20.39 -7.25 -9.71
N THR A 48 19.24 -7.36 -10.39
CA THR A 48 19.15 -7.20 -11.85
C THR A 48 19.06 -5.73 -12.31
N GLY A 49 19.16 -4.78 -11.39
CA GLY A 49 19.12 -3.35 -11.70
C GLY A 49 17.71 -2.77 -11.87
N ILE A 50 16.67 -3.48 -11.43
CA ILE A 50 15.31 -2.92 -11.39
C ILE A 50 15.28 -1.81 -10.34
N GLY A 51 14.87 -0.61 -10.77
CA GLY A 51 14.72 0.55 -9.88
C GLY A 51 13.73 0.29 -8.75
N VAL A 52 14.05 0.81 -7.56
CA VAL A 52 13.25 0.62 -6.34
C VAL A 52 11.82 1.16 -6.50
N GLU A 53 11.65 2.21 -7.30
CA GLU A 53 10.36 2.81 -7.66
C GLU A 53 9.42 1.81 -8.34
N LYS A 54 9.93 0.98 -9.27
CA LYS A 54 9.12 -0.05 -9.95
C LYS A 54 8.71 -1.16 -8.99
N ILE A 55 9.61 -1.53 -8.07
CA ILE A 55 9.29 -2.55 -7.05
C ILE A 55 8.21 -2.03 -6.10
N VAL A 56 8.34 -0.79 -5.64
CA VAL A 56 7.34 -0.14 -4.78
C VAL A 56 5.99 -0.07 -5.49
N GLU A 57 5.95 0.33 -6.77
CA GLU A 57 4.72 0.37 -7.57
C GLU A 57 4.00 -0.99 -7.62
N GLN A 58 4.75 -2.10 -7.77
CA GLN A 58 4.15 -3.43 -7.82
C GLN A 58 3.66 -3.92 -6.46
N LEU A 59 4.34 -3.58 -5.36
CA LEU A 59 4.04 -4.12 -4.03
C LEU A 59 3.08 -3.26 -3.20
N LYS A 60 3.07 -1.95 -3.42
CA LYS A 60 2.26 -0.99 -2.68
C LYS A 60 0.78 -1.19 -2.99
N GLY A 61 -0.03 -1.22 -1.94
CA GLY A 61 -1.48 -1.41 -2.07
C GLY A 61 -1.92 -2.88 -2.16
N ILE A 62 -1.00 -3.85 -2.21
CA ILE A 62 -1.37 -5.27 -2.16
C ILE A 62 -2.07 -5.55 -0.82
N GLY A 63 -3.37 -5.84 -0.89
CA GLY A 63 -4.21 -6.14 0.27
C GLY A 63 -4.06 -7.57 0.77
N GLY A 64 -4.22 -7.75 2.08
CA GLY A 64 -4.38 -9.07 2.70
C GLY A 64 -5.60 -9.10 3.62
N GLU A 65 -5.87 -10.26 4.20
CA GLU A 65 -7.01 -10.51 5.09
C GLU A 65 -6.96 -9.69 6.40
N HIS A 66 -5.76 -9.27 6.81
CA HIS A 66 -5.51 -8.63 8.10
C HIS A 66 -4.75 -7.30 7.95
N PRO A 67 -5.40 -6.22 7.47
CA PRO A 67 -4.82 -4.89 7.46
C PRO A 67 -4.68 -4.34 8.88
N VAL A 68 -3.60 -3.62 9.18
CA VAL A 68 -3.35 -3.02 10.49
C VAL A 68 -2.86 -1.58 10.40
N PHE A 69 -3.38 -0.72 11.27
CA PHE A 69 -2.85 0.62 11.44
C PHE A 69 -1.59 0.59 12.31
N GLN A 70 -0.52 1.21 11.80
CA GLN A 70 0.69 1.49 12.55
C GLN A 70 0.94 3.00 12.61
N LYS A 71 1.94 3.42 13.41
CA LYS A 71 2.28 4.85 13.60
C LYS A 71 2.46 5.63 12.29
N ASN A 72 2.97 4.96 11.25
CA ASN A 72 3.27 5.57 9.97
C ASN A 72 2.21 5.31 8.90
N GLY A 73 0.99 4.93 9.30
CA GLY A 73 -0.15 4.70 8.41
C GLY A 73 -0.65 3.26 8.37
N LEU A 74 -1.57 3.00 7.46
CA LEU A 74 -2.17 1.70 7.22
C LEU A 74 -1.17 0.77 6.53
N VAL A 75 -1.02 -0.44 7.06
CA VAL A 75 -0.24 -1.52 6.46
C VAL A 75 -1.21 -2.63 6.06
N LEU A 76 -1.34 -2.86 4.75
CA LEU A 76 -2.37 -3.74 4.21
C LEU A 76 -1.97 -5.22 4.24
N SER A 77 -0.68 -5.51 4.07
CA SER A 77 -0.14 -6.87 4.00
C SER A 77 1.38 -6.88 4.21
N ILE A 78 2.01 -8.06 4.09
CA ILE A 78 3.47 -8.24 4.09
C ILE A 78 4.15 -7.53 2.90
N PRO A 79 3.76 -7.75 1.63
CA PRO A 79 4.38 -7.05 0.50
C PRO A 79 4.18 -5.53 0.58
N ASP A 80 3.01 -5.07 1.01
CA ASP A 80 2.75 -3.65 1.23
C ASP A 80 3.64 -3.07 2.35
N ALA A 81 3.90 -3.82 3.41
CA ALA A 81 4.84 -3.39 4.44
C ALA A 81 6.28 -3.23 3.89
N ILE A 82 6.72 -4.13 3.01
CA ILE A 82 8.04 -4.05 2.36
C ILE A 82 8.11 -2.81 1.47
N SER A 83 7.06 -2.54 0.68
CA SER A 83 7.01 -1.36 -0.19
C SER A 83 7.10 -0.06 0.62
N LEU A 84 6.40 0.04 1.74
CA LEU A 84 6.43 1.20 2.64
C LEU A 84 7.82 1.42 3.24
N VAL A 85 8.58 0.36 3.52
CA VAL A 85 9.98 0.47 4.00
C VAL A 85 10.88 1.03 2.89
N LEU A 86 10.78 0.46 1.69
CA LEU A 86 11.57 0.90 0.54
C LEU A 86 11.26 2.34 0.14
N GLU A 87 9.98 2.70 0.05
CA GLU A 87 9.52 4.04 -0.30
C GLU A 87 10.03 5.10 0.69
N ARG A 88 9.93 4.82 1.99
CA ARG A 88 10.39 5.75 3.03
C ARG A 88 11.89 5.95 3.00
N ARG A 89 12.65 4.89 2.73
CA ARG A 89 14.12 4.93 2.80
C ARG A 89 14.76 5.51 1.54
N TYR A 90 14.23 5.20 0.36
CA TYR A 90 14.91 5.46 -0.91
C TYR A 90 14.17 6.45 -1.83
N LEU A 91 12.86 6.66 -1.66
CA LEU A 91 12.08 7.55 -2.52
C LEU A 91 11.69 8.87 -1.84
N SER A 92 11.75 8.92 -0.51
CA SER A 92 11.32 10.09 0.27
C SER A 92 12.32 11.26 0.29
N GLY A 93 13.43 11.16 -0.47
CA GLY A 93 14.42 12.24 -0.66
C GLY A 93 14.09 13.24 -1.77
N GLY A 94 13.02 13.02 -2.54
CA GLY A 94 12.56 13.91 -3.61
C GLY A 94 11.13 14.35 -3.35
N GLU A 95 10.99 15.46 -2.61
CA GLU A 95 9.73 16.14 -2.33
C GLU A 95 8.69 15.30 -1.56
N LYS A 96 8.05 15.94 -0.59
CA LYS A 96 6.70 15.53 -0.18
C LYS A 96 5.76 15.74 -1.37
N LYS A 97 5.86 14.92 -2.42
CA LYS A 97 4.70 14.61 -3.23
C LYS A 97 3.80 13.87 -2.27
N ARG A 98 2.96 14.66 -1.59
CA ARG A 98 1.62 14.24 -1.22
C ARG A 98 1.15 13.47 -2.44
N SER A 99 1.24 12.14 -2.38
CA SER A 99 0.28 11.29 -3.08
C SER A 99 -1.04 12.03 -2.93
N PRO A 100 -1.81 12.31 -3.99
CA PRO A 100 -3.15 12.82 -3.80
C PRO A 100 -3.71 11.90 -2.74
N GLN A 101 -3.91 12.45 -1.55
CA GLN A 101 -4.61 11.70 -0.55
C GLN A 101 -5.88 11.41 -1.32
N LYS A 102 -6.18 10.14 -1.55
CA LYS A 102 -7.57 9.75 -1.40
C LYS A 102 -7.87 9.96 0.09
N THR A 103 -7.82 11.21 0.56
CA THR A 103 -8.89 11.82 1.30
C THR A 103 -10.07 11.47 0.44
N ARG A 104 -10.69 10.31 0.71
CA ARG A 104 -12.14 10.25 0.63
C ARG A 104 -12.56 11.51 1.35
N PRO A 105 -13.05 12.52 0.62
CA PRO A 105 -13.65 13.64 1.31
C PRO A 105 -14.71 12.99 2.19
N LEU A 106 -14.67 13.25 3.49
CA LEU A 106 -15.87 13.23 4.31
C LEU A 106 -16.77 14.36 3.78
N ARG A 107 -17.21 14.20 2.53
CA ARG A 107 -17.92 15.16 1.69
C ARG A 107 -18.73 14.33 0.70
N GLY A 108 -19.67 13.59 1.26
CA GLY A 108 -20.74 13.00 0.48
C GLY A 108 -21.67 14.12 0.08
N GLU A 109 -21.42 14.75 -1.06
CA GLU A 109 -22.40 15.66 -1.68
C GLU A 109 -22.28 15.70 -3.21
N THR A 110 -21.41 14.95 -3.92
CA THR A 110 -21.30 15.07 -5.39
C THR A 110 -21.55 13.77 -6.13
N CYS A 111 -22.30 13.85 -7.23
CA CYS A 111 -22.75 12.73 -8.04
C CYS A 111 -21.58 12.19 -8.86
N PRO A 112 -21.33 10.86 -8.86
CA PRO A 112 -20.24 10.28 -9.63
C PRO A 112 -20.45 10.36 -11.15
N GLU A 113 -21.68 10.59 -11.62
CA GLU A 113 -21.98 10.62 -13.07
C GLU A 113 -21.98 12.04 -13.65
N CYS A 114 -22.52 13.03 -12.93
CA CYS A 114 -22.66 14.40 -13.44
C CYS A 114 -21.95 15.46 -12.60
N GLY A 115 -21.38 15.08 -11.45
CA GLY A 115 -20.69 16.01 -10.55
C GLY A 115 -21.61 16.96 -9.77
N GLN A 116 -22.92 16.90 -9.97
CA GLN A 116 -23.93 17.72 -9.27
C GLN A 116 -24.15 17.28 -7.82
N THR A 117 -24.84 18.10 -7.03
CA THR A 117 -25.13 17.77 -5.64
C THR A 117 -26.02 16.53 -5.50
N ILE A 118 -25.69 15.61 -4.58
CA ILE A 118 -26.53 14.43 -4.25
C ILE A 118 -27.25 14.64 -2.92
N SER A 119 -28.52 14.26 -2.86
CA SER A 119 -29.31 14.15 -1.65
C SER A 119 -29.17 12.73 -1.08
N PHE A 120 -29.24 12.61 0.25
CA PHE A 120 -29.35 11.31 0.91
C PHE A 120 -30.76 11.19 1.48
N GLU A 121 -31.57 10.36 0.84
CA GLU A 121 -32.99 10.19 1.16
C GLU A 121 -33.28 8.70 1.25
N GLU A 122 -34.05 8.29 2.28
CA GLU A 122 -34.50 6.90 2.47
C GLU A 122 -33.38 5.83 2.49
N GLY A 123 -32.16 6.21 2.87
CA GLY A 123 -31.01 5.30 2.91
C GLY A 123 -30.25 5.17 1.58
N CYS A 124 -30.64 5.94 0.56
CA CYS A 124 -30.03 5.94 -0.75
C CYS A 124 -29.44 7.32 -1.09
N MET A 125 -28.32 7.33 -1.81
CA MET A 125 -27.75 8.53 -2.43
C MET A 125 -28.47 8.78 -3.76
N THR A 126 -29.19 9.89 -3.89
CA THR A 126 -29.98 10.24 -5.08
C THR A 126 -29.49 11.55 -5.70
N CYS A 127 -29.35 11.59 -7.03
CA CYS A 127 -29.06 12.80 -7.77
C CYS A 127 -30.29 13.24 -8.58
N HIS A 128 -30.88 14.39 -8.24
CA HIS A 128 -32.03 14.94 -8.96
C HIS A 128 -31.70 15.47 -10.37
N PHE A 129 -30.42 15.56 -10.74
CA PHE A 129 -30.00 16.10 -12.04
C PHE A 129 -29.82 15.03 -13.12
N CYS A 130 -29.16 13.90 -12.81
CA CYS A 130 -28.96 12.81 -13.77
C CYS A 130 -29.75 11.53 -13.46
N GLY A 131 -30.44 11.46 -12.31
CA GLY A 131 -31.19 10.28 -11.89
C GLY A 131 -30.35 9.16 -11.29
N PHE A 132 -29.07 9.41 -10.97
CA PHE A 132 -28.23 8.44 -10.27
C PHE A 132 -28.79 8.11 -8.88
N THR A 133 -28.95 6.83 -8.57
CA THR A 133 -29.35 6.35 -7.23
C THR A 133 -28.42 5.22 -6.77
N LYS A 134 -27.98 5.27 -5.51
CA LYS A 134 -27.20 4.21 -4.87
C LYS A 134 -27.61 3.99 -3.41
N CYS A 135 -28.24 2.84 -3.18
CA CYS A 135 -28.45 2.22 -1.88
C CYS A 135 -27.38 1.11 -1.73
#